data_AF-A0A1H3YKA9-F1
#
_entry.id   AF-A0A1H3YKA9-F1
#
_cell.length_a   1.000
_cell.length_b   1.000
_cell.length_c   1.000
_cell.angle_alpha   90.00
_cell.angle_beta   90.00
_cell.angle_gamma   90.00
#
_symmetry.space_group_name_H-M   'P 1'
#
loop_
_entity.id
_entity.type
_entity.pdbx_description
1 polymer ?
#
loop_
_entity_poly.entity_id
_entity_poly.type
_entity_poly.pdbx_seq_one_letter_code
_entity_poly.pdbx_strand_id
1 'polypeptide(L)'
;MNRLIYTHENRLLVELAKSKLEVAGIPVFLKNEFAQGGAGDLAPHQTWPELWLERERDYERALQLLADAEAEQVSWRCRKCGEENGAAFDFCWNCQHLHSP
;
A
#
# COMPACT_ATOMS: atom_id res chain seq x y z
N MET A 1 -15.34 -12.09 12.86
CA MET A 1 -14.49 -12.85 11.94
C MET A 1 -13.36 -11.92 11.52
N ASN A 2 -12.13 -12.41 11.34
CA ASN A 2 -11.02 -11.60 10.85
C ASN A 2 -10.86 -11.85 9.36
N ARG A 3 -10.54 -10.81 8.58
CA ARG A 3 -10.52 -10.88 7.11
C ARG A 3 -9.18 -10.42 6.56
N LEU A 4 -8.63 -11.17 5.61
CA LEU A 4 -7.44 -10.76 4.85
C LEU A 4 -7.82 -9.57 3.96
N ILE A 5 -7.05 -8.49 4.04
CA ILE A 5 -7.29 -7.26 3.27
C ILE A 5 -6.13 -6.90 2.35
N TYR A 6 -4.90 -7.34 2.67
CA TYR A 6 -3.72 -7.06 1.86
C TYR A 6 -2.63 -8.11 2.11
N THR A 7 -1.86 -8.46 1.08
CA THR A 7 -0.69 -9.34 1.18
C THR A 7 0.30 -8.98 0.08
N HIS A 8 1.60 -9.06 0.37
CA HIS A 8 2.65 -8.76 -0.58
C HIS A 8 3.97 -9.43 -0.18
N GLU A 9 4.79 -9.83 -1.16
CA GLU A 9 6.11 -10.45 -0.92
C GLU A 9 7.07 -9.52 -0.15
N ASN A 10 7.04 -8.24 -0.50
CA ASN A 10 7.78 -7.19 0.17
C ASN A 10 7.08 -6.78 1.49
N ARG A 11 7.65 -7.20 2.61
CA ARG A 11 7.19 -6.85 3.97
C ARG A 11 7.01 -5.34 4.16
N LEU A 12 7.86 -4.50 3.58
CA LEU A 12 7.79 -3.05 3.77
C LEU A 12 6.48 -2.46 3.24
N LEU A 13 5.92 -3.00 2.15
CA LEU A 13 4.64 -2.56 1.61
C LEU A 13 3.48 -2.95 2.53
N VAL A 14 3.56 -4.13 3.15
CA VAL A 14 2.54 -4.60 4.11
C VAL A 14 2.59 -3.78 5.41
N GLU A 15 3.79 -3.43 5.90
CA GLU A 15 3.98 -2.55 7.07
C GLU A 15 3.53 -1.11 6.79
N LEU A 16 3.76 -0.60 5.57
CA LEU A 16 3.27 0.72 5.15
C LEU A 16 1.73 0.74 5.11
N ALA A 17 1.11 -0.28 4.52
CA ALA A 17 -0.34 -0.46 4.50
C ALA A 17 -0.92 -0.54 5.93
N LYS A 18 -0.28 -1.33 6.80
CA LYS A 18 -0.62 -1.41 8.24
C LYS A 18 -0.59 -0.03 8.89
N SER A 19 0.51 0.70 8.73
CA SER A 19 0.69 2.02 9.33
C SER A 19 -0.40 3.00 8.87
N LYS A 20 -0.75 3.00 7.58
CA LYS A 20 -1.81 3.86 7.02
C LYS A 20 -3.18 3.58 7.67
N LEU A 21 -3.52 2.29 7.85
CA LEU A 21 -4.78 1.88 8.48
C LEU A 21 -4.81 2.19 9.98
N GLU A 22 -3.70 1.96 10.71
CA GLU A 22 -3.59 2.28 12.14
C GLU A 22 -3.73 3.78 12.41
N VAL A 23 -3.08 4.63 11.59
CA VAL A 23 -3.23 6.10 11.67
C VAL A 23 -4.67 6.53 11.42
N ALA A 24 -5.41 5.82 10.56
CA ALA A 24 -6.83 6.04 10.32
C ALA A 24 -7.77 5.47 11.42
N GLY A 25 -7.22 4.86 12.48
CA GLY A 25 -7.97 4.26 13.59
C GLY A 25 -8.57 2.88 13.30
N ILE A 26 -8.08 2.20 12.25
CA ILE A 26 -8.53 0.88 11.83
C ILE A 26 -7.55 -0.16 12.39
N PRO A 27 -7.96 -0.99 13.37
CA PRO A 27 -7.11 -2.01 13.95
C PRO A 27 -6.91 -3.16 12.97
N VAL A 28 -5.66 -3.53 12.81
CA VAL A 28 -5.18 -4.55 11.90
C VAL A 28 -4.02 -5.27 12.55
N PHE A 29 -3.77 -6.50 12.12
CA PHE A 29 -2.66 -7.30 12.60
C PHE A 29 -2.01 -8.07 11.45
N LEU A 30 -0.75 -8.43 11.62
CA LEU A 30 0.00 -9.22 10.64
C LEU A 30 -0.08 -10.72 10.96
N LYS A 31 -0.12 -11.54 9.91
CA LYS A 31 0.20 -12.97 9.96
C LYS A 31 1.39 -13.26 9.06
N ASN A 32 2.04 -14.40 9.29
CA ASN A 32 3.18 -14.89 8.51
C ASN A 32 4.41 -13.95 8.45
N GLU A 33 4.52 -12.99 9.39
CA GLU A 33 5.60 -11.99 9.37
C GLU A 33 7.03 -12.59 9.56
N PHE A 34 7.12 -13.85 10.02
CA PHE A 34 8.37 -14.59 10.24
C PHE A 34 8.51 -15.87 9.38
N ALA A 35 7.56 -16.13 8.47
CA ALA A 35 7.54 -17.38 7.70
C ALA A 35 8.69 -17.51 6.66
N GLN A 36 9.43 -16.42 6.42
CA GLN A 36 10.60 -16.38 5.55
C GLN A 36 11.78 -17.28 6.02
N GLY A 37 11.80 -17.71 7.28
CA GLY A 37 12.84 -18.61 7.83
C GLY A 37 12.67 -20.10 7.46
N GLY A 38 11.52 -20.49 6.88
CA GLY A 38 11.18 -21.87 6.54
C GLY A 38 11.21 -22.18 5.04
N ALA A 39 12.02 -21.44 4.26
CA ALA A 39 12.05 -21.44 2.79
C ALA A 39 12.47 -22.78 2.12
N GLY A 40 12.58 -23.88 2.88
CA GLY A 40 12.93 -25.20 2.35
C GLY A 40 11.75 -25.97 1.75
N ASP A 41 10.54 -25.84 2.29
CA ASP A 41 9.41 -26.76 1.99
C ASP A 41 8.04 -26.08 1.73
N LEU A 42 7.95 -24.75 1.75
CA LEU A 42 6.68 -24.02 1.58
C LEU A 42 6.63 -23.25 0.25
N ALA A 43 5.48 -23.27 -0.43
CA ALA A 43 5.29 -22.52 -1.66
C ALA A 43 5.40 -21.00 -1.37
N PRO A 44 6.01 -20.17 -2.25
CA PRO A 44 6.36 -18.78 -1.96
C PRO A 44 5.21 -17.90 -1.47
N HIS A 45 3.97 -18.15 -1.92
CA HIS A 45 2.79 -17.39 -1.50
C HIS A 45 2.28 -17.78 -0.10
N GLN A 46 2.71 -18.92 0.45
CA GLN A 46 2.34 -19.37 1.80
C GLN A 46 3.21 -18.71 2.90
N THR A 47 4.22 -17.93 2.51
CA THR A 47 5.16 -17.28 3.44
C THR A 47 5.09 -15.75 3.41
N TRP A 48 4.26 -15.17 2.54
CA TRP A 48 4.12 -13.72 2.46
C TRP A 48 3.43 -13.15 3.69
N PRO A 49 3.88 -11.99 4.21
CA PRO A 49 3.18 -11.28 5.26
C PRO A 49 1.76 -10.91 4.81
N GLU A 50 0.81 -11.18 5.69
CA GLU A 50 -0.61 -10.94 5.45
C GLU A 50 -1.13 -9.89 6.42
N LEU A 51 -1.85 -8.90 5.93
CA LEU A 51 -2.52 -7.89 6.72
C LEU A 51 -4.00 -8.24 6.89
N TRP A 52 -4.42 -8.38 8.15
CA TRP A 52 -5.76 -8.82 8.52
C TRP A 52 -6.49 -7.73 9.29
N LEU A 53 -7.78 -7.59 8.99
CA LEU A 53 -8.70 -6.72 9.68
C LEU A 53 -9.26 -7.39 10.94
N GLU A 54 -9.30 -6.68 12.06
CA GLU A 54 -9.91 -7.19 13.31
C GLU A 54 -11.43 -7.00 13.35
N ARG A 55 -11.95 -5.98 12.65
CA ARG A 55 -13.35 -5.56 12.73
C ARG A 55 -13.96 -5.47 11.34
N GLU A 56 -14.86 -6.41 11.00
CA GLU A 56 -15.55 -6.45 9.69
C GLU A 56 -16.21 -5.13 9.27
N ARG A 57 -16.72 -4.34 10.23
CA ARG A 57 -17.35 -3.03 9.93
C ARG A 57 -16.40 -2.03 9.27
N ASP A 58 -15.09 -2.21 9.41
CA ASP A 58 -14.08 -1.31 8.85
C ASP A 58 -13.62 -1.75 7.45
N TYR A 59 -14.19 -2.84 6.91
CA TYR A 59 -13.71 -3.48 5.67
C TYR A 59 -13.72 -2.55 4.46
N GLU A 60 -14.87 -1.96 4.16
CA GLU A 60 -15.02 -1.04 3.02
C GLU A 60 -14.08 0.16 3.14
N ARG A 61 -13.97 0.72 4.34
CA ARG A 61 -13.09 1.86 4.60
C ARG A 61 -11.61 1.49 4.47
N ALA A 62 -11.23 0.30 4.93
CA ALA A 62 -9.87 -0.19 4.80
C ALA A 62 -9.47 -0.39 3.33
N LEU A 63 -10.36 -1.00 2.53
CA LEU A 63 -10.12 -1.17 1.09
C LEU A 63 -9.97 0.19 0.37
N GLN A 64 -10.82 1.15 0.69
CA GLN A 64 -10.75 2.47 0.09
C GLN A 64 -9.41 3.16 0.40
N LEU A 65 -8.96 3.12 1.66
CA LEU A 65 -7.67 3.73 2.04
C LEU A 65 -6.46 3.05 1.39
N LEU A 66 -6.54 1.74 1.17
CA LEU A 66 -5.50 0.99 0.45
C LEU A 66 -5.49 1.35 -1.05
N ALA A 67 -6.66 1.44 -1.68
CA ALA A 67 -6.78 1.85 -3.08
C ALA A 67 -6.31 3.30 -3.31
N ASP A 68 -6.66 4.22 -2.41
CA ASP A 68 -6.20 5.60 -2.45
C ASP A 68 -4.66 5.68 -2.33
N ALA A 69 -4.04 4.80 -1.53
CA ALA A 69 -2.59 4.73 -1.40
C ALA A 69 -1.89 4.29 -2.70
N GLU A 70 -2.52 3.40 -3.45
CA GLU A 70 -2.00 2.92 -4.74
C GLU A 70 -2.18 3.99 -5.82
N ALA A 71 -3.31 4.71 -5.81
CA ALA A 71 -3.55 5.85 -6.68
C ALA A 71 -2.58 7.02 -6.41
N GLU A 72 -2.25 7.28 -5.15
CA GLU A 72 -1.21 8.22 -4.71
C GLU A 72 0.21 7.85 -5.17
N GLN A 73 0.42 6.72 -5.84
CA GLN A 73 1.72 6.33 -6.42
C GLN A 73 1.78 6.52 -7.95
N VAL A 74 0.69 6.93 -8.60
CA VAL A 74 0.64 7.07 -10.05
C VAL A 74 1.42 8.31 -10.50
N SER A 75 2.52 8.08 -11.22
CA SER A 75 3.29 9.15 -11.83
C SER A 75 2.45 9.94 -12.83
N TRP A 76 2.74 11.24 -12.96
CA TRP A 76 2.03 12.13 -13.88
C TRP A 76 3.01 12.77 -14.87
N ARG A 77 2.56 12.92 -16.11
CA ARG A 77 3.34 13.54 -17.17
C ARG A 77 3.03 15.03 -17.26
N CYS A 78 4.07 15.86 -17.22
CA CYS A 78 3.91 17.30 -17.29
C CYS A 78 3.37 17.73 -18.66
N ARG A 79 2.22 18.42 -18.67
CA ARG A 79 1.61 18.96 -19.91
C ARG A 79 2.43 20.04 -20.61
N LYS A 80 3.39 20.67 -19.91
CA LYS A 80 4.23 21.75 -20.45
C LYS A 80 5.54 21.25 -21.09
N CYS A 81 6.23 20.31 -20.43
CA CYS A 81 7.56 19.86 -20.87
C CYS A 81 7.67 18.36 -21.14
N GLY A 82 6.64 17.57 -20.84
CA GLY A 82 6.61 16.13 -21.09
C GLY A 82 7.33 15.27 -20.05
N GLU A 83 7.93 15.88 -19.01
CA GLU A 83 8.63 15.19 -17.93
C GLU A 83 7.70 14.26 -17.13
N GLU A 84 8.20 13.12 -16.68
CA GLU A 84 7.46 12.22 -15.79
C GLU A 84 7.78 12.56 -14.33
N ASN A 85 6.76 12.88 -13.55
CA ASN A 85 6.90 13.29 -12.16
C ASN A 85 6.25 12.24 -11.26
N GLY A 86 6.85 12.00 -10.09
CA GLY A 86 6.22 11.15 -9.07
C GLY A 86 4.93 11.77 -8.57
N ALA A 87 3.99 10.92 -8.15
CA ALA A 87 2.69 11.31 -7.63
C ALA A 87 2.73 12.26 -6.42
N ALA A 88 3.82 12.22 -5.64
CA ALA A 88 4.03 13.09 -4.47
C ALA A 88 4.37 14.55 -4.83
N PHE A 89 4.56 14.90 -6.10
CA PHE A 89 4.90 16.26 -6.52
C PHE A 89 3.66 17.04 -7.00
N ASP A 90 3.44 18.21 -6.39
CA ASP A 90 2.40 19.17 -6.80
C ASP A 90 2.80 20.01 -8.04
N PHE A 91 4.07 19.97 -8.44
CA PHE A 91 4.61 20.71 -9.57
C PHE A 91 5.68 19.90 -10.29
N CYS A 92 5.87 20.20 -11.58
CA CYS A 92 6.86 19.50 -12.38
C CYS A 92 8.28 19.81 -11.88
N TRP A 93 9.06 18.78 -11.56
CA TRP A 93 10.44 18.92 -11.07
C TRP A 93 11.34 19.67 -12.08
N ASN A 94 11.14 19.44 -13.38
CA ASN A 94 11.95 20.05 -14.43
C ASN A 94 11.55 21.52 -14.72
N CYS A 95 10.26 21.82 -14.85
CA CYS A 95 9.79 23.12 -15.34
C CYS A 95 8.94 23.94 -14.36
N GLN A 96 8.73 23.43 -13.15
CA GLN A 96 7.96 24.04 -12.05
C GLN A 96 6.49 24.37 -12.41
N HIS A 97 5.96 23.80 -13.48
CA HIS A 97 4.55 23.95 -13.84
C HIS A 97 3.68 23.14 -12.88
N LEU A 98 2.62 23.75 -12.34
CA LEU A 98 1.70 23.11 -11.41
C LEU A 98 1.06 21.87 -12.05
N HIS A 99 0.94 20.79 -11.28
CA HIS A 99 0.10 19.68 -11.66
C HIS A 99 -1.33 20.19 -11.76
N SER A 100 -1.92 20.06 -12.95
CA SER A 100 -3.31 20.37 -13.18
C SER A 100 -3.97 19.06 -13.61
N PRO A 101 -4.83 18.47 -12.77
CA PRO A 101 -5.59 17.29 -13.15
C PRO A 101 -6.47 17.56 -14.39
#